data_AF-A0A800IE68-F1
#
_entry.id   AF-A0A800IE68-F1
#
_cell.length_a   1.000
_cell.length_b   1.000
_cell.length_c   1.000
_cell.angle_alpha   90.00
_cell.angle_beta   90.00
_cell.angle_gamma   90.00
#
_symmetry.space_group_name_H-M   'P 1'
#
loop_
_entity.id
_entity.type
_entity.pdbx_description
1 polymer ?
#
loop_
_entity_poly.entity_id
_entity_poly.type
_entity_poly.pdbx_seq_one_letter_code
_entity_poly.pdbx_strand_id
1 'polypeptide(L)'
;MGFFFARIRLWAAHRRLMWWLIAASLALITGRAVDAALAQSTCPAEQIVTVAPPDEHRPQIGERAIALTQDTDRLSLTAGDRVDLYAVDDYAPTGRLLVENARVLDQTEQGITVAVPMTQVADLAAARHWGEIALALTPG
;
A
#
# COMPACT_ATOMS: atom_id res chain seq x y z
N MET A 1 53.03 -3.39 -41.96
CA MET A 1 51.70 -2.72 -41.94
C MET A 1 50.52 -3.64 -41.59
N GLY A 2 50.51 -4.95 -41.92
CA GLY A 2 49.35 -5.83 -41.66
C GLY A 2 49.03 -6.14 -40.18
N PHE A 3 50.03 -6.12 -39.31
CA PHE A 3 49.87 -6.47 -37.88
C PHE A 3 49.00 -5.47 -37.08
N PHE A 4 49.04 -4.18 -37.45
CA PHE A 4 48.24 -3.13 -36.82
C PHE A 4 46.75 -3.27 -37.16
N PHE A 5 46.42 -3.55 -38.43
CA PHE A 5 45.03 -3.76 -38.86
C PHE A 5 44.40 -5.01 -38.23
N ALA A 6 45.17 -6.08 -38.04
CA ALA A 6 44.70 -7.28 -37.36
C ALA A 6 44.34 -6.99 -35.89
N ARG A 7 45.14 -6.18 -35.20
CA ARG A 7 44.91 -5.81 -33.79
C ARG A 7 43.70 -4.88 -33.61
N ILE A 8 43.47 -3.95 -34.54
CA ILE A 8 42.26 -3.09 -34.55
C ILE A 8 40.99 -3.92 -34.80
N ARG A 9 41.03 -4.88 -35.73
CA ARG A 9 39.89 -5.78 -36.00
C ARG A 9 39.59 -6.69 -34.81
N LEU A 10 40.62 -7.22 -34.15
CA LEU A 10 40.47 -8.04 -32.94
C LEU A 10 39.85 -7.22 -31.79
N TRP A 11 40.28 -5.97 -31.62
CA TRP A 11 39.73 -5.07 -30.60
C TRP A 11 38.26 -4.72 -30.85
N ALA A 12 37.90 -4.44 -32.12
CA ALA A 12 36.51 -4.18 -32.50
C ALA A 12 35.60 -5.41 -32.30
N ALA A 13 36.08 -6.61 -32.63
CA ALA A 13 35.35 -7.85 -32.41
C ALA A 13 35.16 -8.14 -30.90
N HIS A 14 36.20 -7.93 -30.09
CA HIS A 14 36.13 -8.13 -28.64
C HIS A 14 35.16 -7.13 -27.97
N ARG A 15 35.19 -5.86 -28.39
CA ARG A 15 34.26 -4.85 -27.88
C ARG A 15 32.82 -5.16 -28.25
N ARG A 16 32.57 -5.63 -29.49
CA ARG A 16 31.23 -6.08 -29.92
C ARG A 16 30.76 -7.28 -29.11
N LEU A 17 31.63 -8.27 -28.89
CA LEU A 17 31.33 -9.45 -28.06
C LEU A 17 30.94 -9.05 -26.63
N MET A 18 31.70 -8.12 -26.03
CA MET A 18 31.44 -7.63 -24.68
C MET A 18 30.05 -6.96 -24.57
N TRP A 19 29.67 -6.15 -25.57
CA TRP A 19 28.33 -5.56 -25.63
C TRP A 19 27.22 -6.62 -25.72
N TRP A 20 27.41 -7.66 -26.53
CA TRP A 20 26.44 -8.76 -26.64
C TRP A 20 26.34 -9.57 -25.34
N LEU A 21 27.45 -9.80 -24.65
CA LEU A 21 27.45 -10.50 -23.36
C LEU A 21 26.73 -9.70 -22.27
N ILE A 22 26.91 -8.39 -22.23
CA ILE A 22 26.19 -7.50 -21.29
C ILE A 22 24.69 -7.48 -21.61
N ALA A 23 24.32 -7.38 -22.89
CA ALA A 23 22.91 -7.41 -23.28
C ALA A 23 22.25 -8.75 -22.94
N ALA A 24 22.94 -9.87 -23.19
CA ALA A 24 22.45 -11.20 -22.86
C ALA A 24 22.31 -11.42 -21.35
N SER A 25 23.26 -10.93 -20.54
CA SER A 25 23.17 -11.04 -19.08
C SER A 25 22.01 -10.20 -18.53
N LEU A 26 21.79 -8.98 -19.03
CA LEU A 26 20.65 -8.16 -18.64
C LEU A 26 19.33 -8.85 -18.96
N ALA A 27 19.18 -9.39 -20.18
CA ALA A 27 17.96 -10.08 -20.59
C ALA A 27 17.63 -11.27 -19.68
N LEU A 28 18.65 -12.02 -19.25
CA LEU A 28 18.49 -13.18 -18.37
C LEU A 28 18.06 -12.76 -16.96
N ILE A 29 18.63 -11.67 -16.42
CA ILE A 29 18.24 -11.12 -15.11
C ILE A 29 16.79 -10.61 -15.16
N THR A 30 16.41 -9.88 -16.21
CA THR A 30 15.04 -9.35 -16.35
C THR A 30 14.01 -10.47 -16.51
N GLY A 31 14.31 -11.53 -17.26
CA GLY A 31 13.43 -12.68 -17.40
C GLY A 31 13.16 -13.38 -16.06
N ARG A 32 14.22 -13.62 -15.27
CA ARG A 32 14.09 -14.22 -13.93
C ARG A 32 13.30 -13.36 -12.94
N ALA A 33 13.44 -12.04 -13.02
CA ALA A 33 12.68 -11.12 -12.19
C ALA A 33 11.17 -11.15 -12.52
N VAL A 34 10.83 -11.26 -13.82
CA VAL A 34 9.44 -11.39 -14.26
C VAL A 34 8.84 -12.72 -13.82
N ASP A 35 9.56 -13.84 -14.00
CA ASP A 35 9.09 -15.16 -13.55
C ASP A 35 8.86 -15.21 -12.03
N ALA A 36 9.74 -14.58 -11.25
CA ALA A 36 9.59 -14.47 -9.80
C ALA A 36 8.38 -13.61 -9.39
N ALA A 37 8.12 -12.51 -10.08
CA ALA A 37 6.95 -11.67 -9.85
C ALA A 37 5.64 -12.40 -10.18
N LEU A 38 5.62 -13.19 -11.27
CA LEU A 38 4.46 -13.99 -11.66
C LEU A 38 4.22 -15.16 -10.69
N ALA A 39 5.27 -15.78 -10.15
CA ALA A 39 5.14 -16.86 -9.16
C ALA A 39 4.53 -16.38 -7.82
N GLN A 40 4.60 -15.09 -7.51
CA GLN A 40 3.97 -14.50 -6.32
C GLN A 40 2.49 -14.14 -6.55
N SER A 41 1.99 -14.20 -7.78
CA SER A 41 0.59 -13.91 -8.13
C SER A 41 -0.36 -15.08 -7.87
N THR A 42 -0.18 -15.80 -6.76
CA THR A 42 -1.27 -16.61 -6.20
C THR A 42 -2.29 -15.66 -5.59
N CYS A 43 -3.21 -15.15 -6.44
CA CYS A 43 -4.53 -14.75 -5.95
C CYS A 43 -5.05 -15.94 -5.13
N PRO A 44 -5.38 -15.78 -3.84
CA PRO A 44 -6.02 -16.86 -3.13
C PRO A 44 -7.30 -17.19 -3.89
N ALA A 45 -7.39 -18.42 -4.38
CA ALA A 45 -8.59 -18.95 -5.01
C ALA A 45 -9.77 -18.60 -4.11
N GLU A 46 -10.78 -18.00 -4.72
CA GLU A 46 -12.03 -17.53 -4.14
C GLU A 46 -12.53 -18.54 -3.10
N GLN A 47 -12.17 -18.29 -1.83
CA GLN A 47 -12.60 -19.12 -0.73
C GLN A 47 -14.00 -18.64 -0.44
N ILE A 48 -14.99 -19.44 -0.82
CA ILE A 48 -16.38 -19.24 -0.42
C ILE A 48 -16.39 -19.41 1.10
N VAL A 49 -16.24 -18.28 1.80
CA VAL A 49 -16.34 -18.20 3.25
C VAL A 49 -17.82 -18.30 3.57
N THR A 50 -18.21 -19.41 4.19
CA THR A 50 -19.46 -19.53 4.95
C THR A 50 -19.56 -18.31 5.85
N VAL A 51 -20.58 -17.47 5.65
CA VAL A 51 -20.80 -16.23 6.41
C VAL A 51 -21.02 -16.60 7.88
N ALA A 52 -19.95 -16.56 8.66
CA ALA A 52 -20.03 -16.41 10.10
C ALA A 52 -20.77 -15.10 10.42
N PRO A 53 -21.42 -14.97 11.60
CA PRO A 53 -21.96 -13.69 12.03
C PRO A 53 -20.91 -12.59 11.86
N PRO A 54 -21.32 -11.35 11.53
CA PRO A 54 -20.38 -10.28 11.22
C PRO A 54 -19.44 -10.06 12.40
N ASP A 55 -18.21 -10.54 12.29
CA ASP A 55 -17.16 -10.27 13.26
C ASP A 55 -16.99 -8.74 13.31
N GLU A 56 -17.32 -8.14 14.44
CA GLU A 56 -17.26 -6.68 14.63
C GLU A 56 -15.83 -6.16 14.46
N HIS A 57 -14.84 -7.03 14.66
CA HIS A 57 -13.41 -6.77 14.55
C HIS A 57 -12.86 -6.94 13.13
N ARG A 58 -13.69 -7.36 12.16
CA ARG A 58 -13.26 -7.61 10.78
C ARG A 58 -13.84 -6.59 9.80
N PRO A 59 -13.03 -6.08 8.84
CA PRO A 59 -13.56 -5.28 7.75
C PRO A 59 -14.51 -6.13 6.88
N GLN A 60 -15.58 -5.49 6.38
CA GLN A 60 -16.52 -6.09 5.45
C GLN A 60 -15.98 -6.09 4.01
N ILE A 61 -16.70 -6.75 3.11
CA ILE A 61 -16.38 -6.73 1.67
C ILE A 61 -16.44 -5.28 1.19
N GLY A 62 -15.36 -4.81 0.56
CA GLY A 62 -15.23 -3.43 0.10
C GLY A 62 -14.63 -2.46 1.12
N GLU A 63 -14.35 -2.92 2.35
CA GLU A 63 -13.65 -2.16 3.38
C GLU A 63 -12.18 -2.61 3.52
N ARG A 64 -11.35 -1.74 4.08
CA ARG A 64 -9.97 -2.00 4.51
C ARG A 64 -9.83 -1.59 5.97
N ALA A 65 -9.16 -2.43 6.75
CA ALA A 65 -8.76 -2.06 8.10
C ALA A 65 -7.59 -1.08 8.03
N ILE A 66 -7.74 0.10 8.62
CA ILE A 66 -6.72 1.15 8.68
C ILE A 66 -6.38 1.42 10.15
N ALA A 67 -5.10 1.28 10.48
CA ALA A 67 -4.58 1.63 11.79
C ALA A 67 -4.29 3.13 11.85
N LEU A 68 -4.87 3.81 12.83
CA LEU A 68 -4.69 5.21 13.12
C LEU A 68 -3.95 5.32 14.45
N THR A 69 -2.79 5.98 14.40
CA THR A 69 -2.06 6.36 15.61
C THR A 69 -2.85 7.45 16.31
N GLN A 70 -3.22 7.22 17.57
CA GLN A 70 -3.98 8.19 18.35
C GLN A 70 -3.00 8.99 19.22
N ASP A 71 -3.02 10.31 19.11
CA ASP A 71 -2.31 11.18 20.05
C ASP A 71 -3.28 11.69 21.13
N THR A 72 -2.71 11.85 22.33
CA THR A 72 -3.16 12.37 23.64
C THR A 72 -4.65 12.54 24.00
N ASP A 73 -5.55 12.90 23.10
CA ASP A 73 -6.98 13.05 23.35
C ASP A 73 -7.72 11.73 23.08
N ARG A 74 -7.72 10.87 24.10
CA ARG A 74 -8.38 9.56 24.07
C ARG A 74 -9.90 9.71 24.10
N LEU A 75 -10.54 9.59 22.94
CA LEU A 75 -11.91 9.07 22.88
C LEU A 75 -11.90 7.60 23.33
N SER A 76 -12.75 7.27 24.30
CA SER A 76 -13.03 5.88 24.67
C SER A 76 -13.97 5.29 23.63
N LEU A 77 -13.46 4.37 22.80
CA LEU A 77 -14.19 3.74 21.72
C LEU A 77 -14.28 2.23 21.96
N THR A 78 -15.37 1.63 21.51
CA THR A 78 -15.57 0.18 21.51
C THR A 78 -15.65 -0.32 20.08
N ALA A 79 -15.26 -1.57 19.84
CA ALA A 79 -15.53 -2.22 18.57
C ALA A 79 -17.03 -2.13 18.25
N GLY A 80 -17.36 -1.74 17.02
CA GLY A 80 -18.74 -1.45 16.60
C GLY A 80 -19.14 0.03 16.61
N ASP A 81 -18.43 0.89 17.36
CA ASP A 81 -18.70 2.33 17.37
C ASP A 81 -18.51 2.95 15.99
N ARG A 82 -19.18 4.09 15.78
CA ARG A 82 -19.12 4.87 14.54
C ARG A 82 -18.41 6.19 14.77
N VAL A 83 -17.44 6.46 13.91
CA VAL A 83 -16.65 7.70 13.95
C VAL A 83 -16.52 8.31 12.57
N ASP A 84 -16.53 9.63 12.54
CA ASP A 84 -16.17 10.40 11.36
C ASP A 84 -14.66 10.71 11.39
N LEU A 85 -14.00 10.54 10.26
CA LEU A 85 -12.57 10.84 10.07
C LEU A 85 -12.41 12.18 9.36
N TYR A 86 -11.74 13.12 10.01
CA TYR A 86 -11.44 14.44 9.47
C TYR A 86 -9.94 14.59 9.21
N ALA A 87 -9.58 15.07 8.03
CA ALA A 87 -8.24 15.56 7.76
C ALA A 87 -8.06 16.95 8.38
N VAL A 88 -7.06 17.11 9.24
CA VAL A 88 -6.63 18.41 9.75
C VAL A 88 -5.23 18.66 9.21
N ASP A 89 -5.14 19.60 8.29
CA ASP A 89 -3.91 19.98 7.59
C ASP A 89 -3.86 21.51 7.39
N ASP A 90 -2.73 22.03 6.89
CA ASP A 90 -2.55 23.48 6.67
C ASP A 90 -3.57 24.07 5.67
N TYR A 91 -4.15 23.25 4.80
CA TYR A 91 -5.17 23.66 3.82
C TYR A 91 -6.60 23.57 4.38
N ALA A 92 -6.82 22.75 5.40
CA ALA A 92 -8.08 22.55 6.10
C ALA A 92 -7.88 22.59 7.63
N PRO A 93 -7.52 23.76 8.20
CA PRO A 93 -7.22 23.88 9.63
C PRO A 93 -8.45 23.65 10.51
N THR A 94 -9.66 23.80 9.96
CA THR A 94 -10.92 23.51 10.64
C THR A 94 -11.38 22.06 10.49
N GLY A 95 -10.60 21.22 9.81
CA GLY A 95 -10.97 19.86 9.46
C GLY A 95 -11.75 19.76 8.15
N ARG A 96 -11.41 18.77 7.33
CA ARG A 96 -12.18 18.33 6.15
C ARG A 96 -12.62 16.88 6.36
N LEU A 97 -13.93 16.62 6.30
CA LEU A 97 -14.45 15.26 6.39
C LEU A 97 -13.91 14.39 5.24
N LEU A 98 -13.38 13.23 5.58
CA LEU A 98 -12.86 12.25 4.62
C LEU A 98 -13.73 11.00 4.56
N VAL A 99 -14.06 10.46 5.73
CA VAL A 99 -14.83 9.22 5.87
C VAL A 99 -15.90 9.48 6.89
N GLU A 100 -17.14 9.23 6.50
CA GLU A 100 -18.29 9.32 7.36
C GLU A 100 -18.61 7.93 7.92
N ASN A 101 -19.01 7.85 9.20
CA ASN A 101 -19.49 6.62 9.83
C ASN A 101 -18.52 5.41 9.73
N ALA A 102 -17.22 5.66 9.78
CA ALA A 102 -16.21 4.61 9.84
C ALA A 102 -16.44 3.74 11.07
N ARG A 103 -16.40 2.42 10.89
CA ARG A 103 -16.59 1.48 12.00
C ARG A 103 -15.30 1.29 12.76
N VAL A 104 -15.35 1.38 14.08
CA VAL A 104 -14.24 0.95 14.94
C VAL A 104 -14.18 -0.57 14.95
N LEU A 105 -13.03 -1.13 14.58
CA LEU A 105 -12.77 -2.57 14.60
C LEU A 105 -12.06 -2.98 15.88
N ASP A 106 -11.11 -2.16 16.35
CA ASP A 106 -10.33 -2.43 17.55
C ASP A 106 -9.75 -1.12 18.10
N GLN A 107 -9.53 -1.04 19.41
CA GLN A 107 -8.80 0.05 20.06
C GLN A 107 -7.74 -0.54 20.99
N THR A 108 -6.50 -0.13 20.77
CA THR A 108 -5.35 -0.48 21.59
C THR A 108 -4.77 0.75 22.27
N GLU A 109 -3.83 0.56 23.19
CA GLU A 109 -3.11 1.69 23.78
C GLU A 109 -2.30 2.51 22.76
N GLN A 110 -1.96 1.91 21.62
CA GLN A 110 -1.10 2.47 20.57
C GLN A 110 -1.89 3.17 19.46
N GLY A 111 -3.21 2.96 19.39
CA GLY A 111 -4.05 3.50 18.35
C GLY A 111 -5.33 2.71 18.12
N ILE A 112 -6.10 3.16 17.14
CA ILE A 112 -7.41 2.62 16.79
C ILE A 112 -7.33 2.01 15.40
N THR A 113 -7.98 0.87 15.18
CA THR A 113 -8.19 0.30 13.86
C THR A 113 -9.63 0.55 13.42
N VAL A 114 -9.81 1.17 12.27
CA VAL A 114 -11.13 1.47 11.71
C VAL A 114 -11.33 0.81 10.35
N ALA A 115 -12.57 0.46 10.03
CA ALA A 115 -12.96 -0.02 8.71
C ALA A 115 -13.28 1.17 7.80
N VAL A 116 -12.55 1.26 6.69
CA VAL A 116 -12.64 2.37 5.73
C VAL A 116 -13.01 1.81 4.35
N PRO A 117 -13.96 2.43 3.61
CA PRO A 117 -14.26 2.03 2.24
C PRO A 117 -13.01 2.09 1.35
N MET A 118 -12.77 1.08 0.51
CA MET A 118 -11.58 1.03 -0.36
C MET A 118 -11.43 2.27 -1.24
N THR A 119 -12.53 2.88 -1.66
CA THR A 119 -12.56 4.09 -2.48
C THR A 119 -11.96 5.32 -1.77
N GLN A 120 -11.95 5.34 -0.43
CA GLN A 120 -11.51 6.48 0.39
C GLN A 120 -10.13 6.24 1.02
N VAL A 121 -9.54 5.04 0.88
CA VAL A 121 -8.24 4.70 1.47
C VAL A 121 -7.11 5.58 0.93
N ALA A 122 -7.13 5.90 -0.37
CA ALA A 122 -6.11 6.74 -1.00
C ALA A 122 -6.13 8.17 -0.43
N ASP A 123 -7.32 8.75 -0.29
CA ASP A 123 -7.50 10.10 0.25
C ASP A 123 -7.12 10.16 1.73
N LEU A 124 -7.45 9.13 2.50
CA LEU A 124 -7.07 8.99 3.91
C LEU A 124 -5.56 8.87 4.08
N ALA A 125 -4.90 8.05 3.25
CA ALA A 125 -3.45 7.91 3.27
C ALA A 125 -2.73 9.21 2.87
N ALA A 126 -3.25 9.92 1.88
CA ALA A 126 -2.74 11.22 1.48
C ALA A 126 -2.88 12.25 2.61
N ALA A 127 -4.05 12.35 3.23
CA ALA A 127 -4.26 13.25 4.37
C ALA A 127 -3.32 12.93 5.53
N ARG A 128 -3.11 11.64 5.86
CA ARG A 128 -2.17 11.23 6.90
C ARG A 128 -0.72 11.63 6.60
N HIS A 129 -0.35 11.67 5.32
CA HIS A 129 0.99 12.08 4.91
C HIS A 129 1.24 13.58 5.14
N TRP A 130 0.20 14.40 4.97
CA TRP A 130 0.30 15.86 5.03
C TRP A 130 -0.12 16.48 6.36
N GLY A 131 -0.78 15.72 7.23
CA GLY A 131 -1.27 16.24 8.51
C GLY A 131 -1.79 15.16 9.45
N GLU A 132 -2.74 15.56 10.29
CA GLU A 132 -3.34 14.72 11.31
C GLU A 132 -4.74 14.26 10.89
N ILE A 133 -5.17 13.13 11.46
CA ILE A 133 -6.54 12.63 11.30
C ILE A 133 -7.22 12.77 12.65
N ALA A 134 -8.20 13.68 12.72
CA ALA A 134 -9.06 13.83 13.87
C ALA A 134 -10.25 12.85 13.77
N LEU A 135 -10.68 12.36 14.92
CA LEU A 135 -11.80 11.45 15.07
C LEU A 135 -12.94 12.18 15.79
N ALA A 136 -14.15 12.10 15.25
CA ALA A 136 -15.36 12.58 15.91
C ALA A 136 -16.33 11.42 16.12
N LEU A 137 -16.84 11.25 17.34
CA LEU A 137 -17.87 10.24 17.63
C LEU A 137 -19.17 10.63 16.93
N THR A 138 -19.74 9.71 16.17
CA THR A 138 -21.05 9.91 15.56
C THR A 138 -22.13 9.40 16.52
N PRO A 139 -23.19 10.16 16.82
CA PRO A 139 -24.29 9.65 17.63
C PRO A 139 -24.96 8.48 16.90
N GLY A 140 -25.02 7.33 17.57
CA GLY A 140 -25.73 6.13 17.12
C GLY A 140 -27.22 6.17 17.41
#